data_AF-A0A226E2F6-F1
#
_entry.id   AF-A0A226E2F6-F1
#
_cell.length_a   1.000
_cell.length_b   1.000
_cell.length_c   1.000
_cell.angle_alpha   90.00
_cell.angle_beta   90.00
_cell.angle_gamma   90.00
#
_symmetry.space_group_name_H-M   'P 1'
#
loop_
_entity.id
_entity.type
_entity.pdbx_description
1 polymer ?
#
loop_
_entity_poly.entity_id
_entity_poly.type
_entity_poly.pdbx_seq_one_letter_code
_entity_poly.pdbx_strand_id
1 'polypeptide(L)'
;MATSDDQPIVIVNVTQDDNGPKTGNLATISTVPPAINPTLSITPTIFPIRRYEFQPPKTSMASSSSLLGADLSSSTLMMAPPKLNTVKKSRLLVNPGKSMVEWMKIQQELTAKGPSAKLRKIGFDELATHNTLGDVWMAINDRVFDVSDYTNYHPGGVEELMKGAGQDATNLFNQIHRWVNFESILRGNLLGFLVKEPTLRVVRKIQPGSLSTALSCLPSTKFSEDDNFIDSHMDGNDVRQESWTVGLLNRERLILKVMVKPPKVWMTHLRLLKALTDDNININYENNFKRALITLKKPQQQERWLKLGVPLSDHHQLVDSRASIEDMYPAKLVKRQKLTRNSYMFTAVTHTAAIGVPIGFHVQIRLTQNVTRPFTPVSLTITQPNVEVEESALQTNTQELHFIIKIYPDGQFTSLLENLLSKTKEQEIEKESEIDVEIGFPRGNFDTFFLHNISNTLCLLAGGSGITPFVRIIQYLYHRRASIPIKHVVLLFFNETFEDVIWAKEWQDLAKENESPSSWFHFYPVISKPVELSSEEWTGRVSIKLFEQCIQDCIPSASTKDGESKAIICGSYGFNAACKEVLKQQTVLDIDDPSGIFIFNG
;
A
#
# COMPACT_ATOMS: atom_id res chain seq x y z
N MET A 1 -41.88 -14.79 -11.43
CA MET A 1 -40.88 -15.23 -12.42
C MET A 1 -39.63 -14.40 -12.17
N ALA A 2 -38.68 -14.94 -11.42
CA ALA A 2 -37.39 -14.33 -11.18
C ALA A 2 -36.46 -14.77 -12.32
N THR A 3 -36.02 -13.83 -13.15
CA THR A 3 -35.00 -14.09 -14.17
C THR A 3 -33.65 -14.13 -13.48
N SER A 4 -32.93 -15.23 -13.70
CA SER A 4 -31.55 -15.46 -13.29
C SER A 4 -30.63 -14.53 -14.08
N ASP A 5 -30.09 -13.51 -13.42
CA ASP A 5 -28.98 -12.70 -13.95
C ASP A 5 -27.66 -13.49 -13.81
N ASP A 6 -27.48 -14.49 -14.66
CA ASP A 6 -26.18 -15.08 -14.97
C ASP A 6 -25.64 -14.38 -16.21
N GLN A 7 -24.64 -13.51 -16.04
CA GLN A 7 -23.95 -12.80 -17.13
C GLN A 7 -22.49 -13.31 -17.21
N PRO A 8 -21.95 -13.53 -18.42
CA PRO A 8 -20.69 -14.26 -18.61
C PRO A 8 -19.45 -13.44 -18.24
N ILE A 9 -18.42 -14.15 -17.75
CA ILE A 9 -17.10 -13.65 -17.39
C ILE A 9 -16.14 -13.90 -18.56
N VAL A 10 -15.30 -12.92 -18.90
CA VAL A 10 -14.15 -13.16 -19.78
C VAL A 10 -12.89 -13.32 -18.92
N ILE A 11 -12.60 -14.54 -18.50
CA ILE A 11 -11.24 -14.92 -18.12
C ILE A 11 -10.49 -15.15 -19.43
N VAL A 12 -9.57 -14.24 -19.77
CA VAL A 12 -8.85 -14.32 -21.04
C VAL A 12 -7.80 -15.43 -20.94
N ASN A 13 -8.16 -16.65 -21.38
CA ASN A 13 -7.20 -17.73 -21.66
C ASN A 13 -6.79 -17.63 -23.13
N VAL A 14 -5.49 -17.45 -23.41
CA VAL A 14 -4.98 -17.35 -24.79
C VAL A 14 -4.05 -18.53 -25.06
N THR A 15 -4.51 -19.49 -25.85
CA THR A 15 -3.66 -20.46 -26.57
C THR A 15 -3.53 -20.00 -28.01
N GLN A 16 -2.32 -19.98 -28.56
CA GLN A 16 -2.08 -19.55 -29.94
C GLN A 16 -2.20 -20.77 -30.89
N ASP A 17 -2.99 -20.63 -31.95
CA ASP A 17 -3.08 -21.61 -33.05
C ASP A 17 -1.80 -21.54 -33.91
N ASP A 18 -1.01 -22.61 -33.89
CA ASP A 18 0.10 -22.83 -34.81
C ASP A 18 -0.44 -23.19 -36.21
N ASN A 19 -0.55 -22.20 -37.08
CA ASN A 19 -0.65 -22.41 -38.52
C ASN A 19 0.28 -21.45 -39.27
N GLY A 20 1.59 -21.73 -39.21
CA GLY A 20 2.55 -21.13 -40.13
C GLY A 20 2.61 -21.91 -41.46
N PRO A 21 2.57 -21.25 -42.64
CA PRO A 21 2.95 -21.91 -43.87
C PRO A 21 4.48 -21.96 -44.00
N LYS A 22 4.98 -23.11 -44.44
CA LYS A 22 6.40 -23.38 -44.74
C LYS A 22 6.84 -22.76 -46.08
N THR A 23 8.17 -22.73 -46.28
CA THR A 23 9.00 -22.37 -47.47
C THR A 23 9.46 -20.90 -47.49
N GLY A 24 10.70 -20.50 -47.84
CA GLY A 24 11.96 -21.12 -48.28
C GLY A 24 13.01 -20.02 -48.56
N ASN A 25 14.31 -20.35 -48.52
CA ASN A 25 15.50 -19.46 -48.59
C ASN A 25 15.62 -18.52 -49.82
N LEU A 26 16.14 -17.28 -49.65
CA LEU A 26 17.45 -16.79 -50.17
C LEU A 26 17.72 -15.31 -49.80
N ALA A 27 18.99 -14.94 -49.70
CA ALA A 27 19.52 -13.65 -49.24
C ALA A 27 19.48 -12.50 -50.27
N THR A 28 19.40 -11.24 -49.81
CA THR A 28 20.18 -10.08 -50.31
C THR A 28 20.02 -8.86 -49.40
N ILE A 29 21.13 -8.15 -49.18
CA ILE A 29 21.26 -6.90 -48.43
C ILE A 29 20.88 -5.73 -49.35
N SER A 30 19.98 -4.85 -48.90
CA SER A 30 19.89 -3.47 -49.41
C SER A 30 19.28 -2.54 -48.37
N THR A 31 19.89 -1.37 -48.28
CA THR A 31 19.66 -0.22 -47.40
C THR A 31 18.40 0.57 -47.75
N VAL A 32 17.82 1.25 -46.74
CA VAL A 32 16.75 2.29 -46.70
C VAL A 32 15.49 1.81 -45.95
N PRO A 33 14.95 2.59 -44.98
CA PRO A 33 13.96 2.11 -44.01
C PRO A 33 12.51 2.19 -44.56
N PRO A 34 11.64 1.20 -44.31
CA PRO A 34 10.21 1.40 -44.47
C PRO A 34 9.53 1.71 -43.13
N ALA A 35 8.54 2.60 -43.21
CA ALA A 35 7.71 3.07 -42.13
C ALA A 35 7.01 1.93 -41.38
N ILE A 36 7.01 2.02 -40.04
CA ILE A 36 6.30 1.11 -39.16
C ILE A 36 4.84 1.56 -39.07
N ASN A 37 3.96 0.79 -39.71
CA ASN A 37 2.59 0.56 -39.26
C ASN A 37 2.21 -0.86 -39.67
N PRO A 38 1.95 -1.73 -38.69
CA PRO A 38 0.79 -2.58 -38.81
C PRO A 38 -0.06 -2.45 -37.55
N THR A 39 -1.30 -1.99 -37.74
CA THR A 39 -2.40 -2.18 -36.79
C THR A 39 -2.59 -3.68 -36.62
N LEU A 40 -2.10 -4.25 -35.52
CA LEU A 40 -2.42 -5.61 -35.10
C LEU A 40 -3.88 -5.62 -34.62
N SER A 41 -4.79 -6.08 -35.46
CA SER A 41 -6.14 -6.45 -35.04
C SER A 41 -6.08 -7.83 -34.36
N ILE A 42 -6.13 -7.85 -33.03
CA ILE A 42 -6.32 -9.06 -32.25
C ILE A 42 -7.81 -9.16 -31.95
N THR A 43 -8.51 -10.06 -32.64
CA THR A 43 -9.87 -10.48 -32.27
C THR A 43 -9.78 -11.53 -31.16
N PRO A 44 -10.40 -11.35 -29.98
CA PRO A 44 -10.45 -12.39 -28.98
C PRO A 44 -11.46 -13.45 -29.39
N THR A 45 -11.01 -14.69 -29.55
CA THR A 45 -11.91 -15.84 -29.77
C THR A 45 -12.38 -16.35 -28.41
N ILE A 46 -13.70 -16.29 -28.17
CA ILE A 46 -14.36 -16.83 -26.97
C ILE A 46 -14.32 -18.36 -27.03
N PHE A 47 -13.61 -19.01 -26.09
CA PHE A 47 -13.68 -20.46 -25.90
C PHE A 47 -14.36 -20.80 -24.56
N PRO A 48 -15.22 -21.84 -24.51
CA PRO A 48 -15.76 -22.35 -23.25
C PRO A 48 -14.63 -22.96 -22.41
N ILE A 49 -14.69 -22.72 -21.10
CA ILE A 49 -13.77 -23.20 -20.08
C ILE A 49 -13.65 -24.73 -20.17
N ARG A 50 -12.46 -25.24 -20.55
CA ARG A 50 -12.12 -26.64 -20.30
C ARG A 50 -11.70 -26.78 -18.85
N ARG A 51 -12.47 -27.55 -18.08
CA ARG A 51 -12.03 -28.11 -16.80
C ARG A 51 -10.74 -28.90 -17.04
N TYR A 52 -9.70 -28.62 -16.27
CA TYR A 52 -8.63 -29.59 -16.09
C TYR A 52 -9.17 -30.71 -15.18
N GLU A 53 -9.62 -31.80 -15.78
CA GLU A 53 -9.85 -33.04 -15.03
C GLU A 53 -8.48 -33.63 -14.66
N PHE A 54 -8.20 -33.61 -13.37
CA PHE A 54 -7.07 -34.31 -12.77
C PHE A 54 -7.31 -35.82 -12.94
N GLN A 55 -6.56 -36.50 -13.82
CA GLN A 55 -6.57 -37.97 -13.83
C GLN A 55 -5.60 -38.49 -12.76
N PRO A 56 -6.08 -39.18 -11.71
CA PRO A 56 -5.20 -39.82 -10.77
C PRO A 56 -4.44 -40.99 -11.44
N PRO A 57 -3.20 -41.28 -11.01
CA PRO A 57 -2.42 -42.38 -11.57
C PRO A 57 -3.12 -43.72 -11.36
N LYS A 58 -3.11 -44.56 -12.40
CA LYS A 58 -3.60 -45.94 -12.36
C LYS A 58 -2.75 -46.77 -11.40
N THR A 59 -3.24 -47.02 -10.19
CA THR A 59 -2.74 -48.09 -9.33
C THR A 59 -3.48 -49.38 -9.64
N SER A 60 -2.70 -50.44 -9.88
CA SER A 60 -3.16 -51.79 -10.18
C SER A 60 -4.00 -52.39 -9.04
N MET A 61 -4.94 -53.24 -9.45
CA MET A 61 -5.84 -54.04 -8.62
C MET A 61 -5.19 -54.68 -7.39
N ALA A 62 -5.89 -54.61 -6.26
CA ALA A 62 -6.03 -55.75 -5.35
C ALA A 62 -7.45 -55.73 -4.77
N SER A 63 -8.15 -56.84 -5.00
CA SER A 63 -9.49 -57.18 -4.55
C SER A 63 -9.59 -57.35 -3.03
N SER A 64 -10.68 -56.87 -2.43
CA SER A 64 -11.45 -57.71 -1.49
C SER A 64 -12.87 -57.18 -1.34
N SER A 65 -13.77 -58.15 -1.38
CA SER A 65 -15.22 -58.10 -1.38
C SER A 65 -15.83 -58.00 0.02
N SER A 66 -17.15 -57.76 0.04
CA SER A 66 -18.14 -58.02 1.12
C SER A 66 -18.32 -56.93 2.19
N LEU A 67 -19.51 -56.64 2.74
CA LEU A 67 -20.93 -57.00 2.54
C LEU A 67 -21.74 -56.10 3.53
N LEU A 68 -23.06 -56.04 3.35
CA LEU A 68 -24.12 -55.38 4.17
C LEU A 68 -24.32 -53.89 3.89
N GLY A 69 -25.45 -53.38 3.37
CA GLY A 69 -26.81 -53.92 3.31
C GLY A 69 -27.64 -53.45 4.51
N ALA A 70 -28.38 -52.36 4.36
CA ALA A 70 -29.65 -52.08 5.05
C ALA A 70 -30.30 -50.80 4.51
N ASP A 71 -31.41 -50.98 3.79
CA ASP A 71 -32.47 -49.99 3.63
C ASP A 71 -33.06 -49.61 5.00
N LEU A 72 -33.46 -48.35 5.19
CA LEU A 72 -34.69 -48.05 5.93
C LEU A 72 -35.29 -46.69 5.52
N SER A 73 -36.60 -46.72 5.40
CA SER A 73 -37.54 -45.75 4.89
C SER A 73 -37.76 -44.49 5.72
N SER A 74 -38.21 -43.44 5.03
CA SER A 74 -38.80 -42.19 5.52
C SER A 74 -39.73 -42.32 6.73
N SER A 75 -39.59 -41.38 7.68
CA SER A 75 -40.72 -40.81 8.42
C SER A 75 -40.37 -39.42 8.97
N THR A 76 -41.08 -38.44 8.42
CA THR A 76 -41.52 -37.14 8.93
C THR A 76 -41.21 -36.79 10.39
N LEU A 77 -40.47 -35.69 10.58
CA LEU A 77 -40.68 -34.74 11.67
C LEU A 77 -40.42 -33.32 11.13
N MET A 78 -41.51 -32.64 10.80
CA MET A 78 -41.53 -31.22 10.46
C MET A 78 -41.25 -30.40 11.72
N MET A 79 -40.12 -29.70 11.78
CA MET A 79 -39.95 -28.56 12.69
C MET A 79 -40.08 -27.26 11.87
N ALA A 80 -41.01 -26.42 12.28
CA ALA A 80 -41.26 -25.11 11.70
C ALA A 80 -40.00 -24.21 11.77
N PRO A 81 -39.78 -23.33 10.78
CA PRO A 81 -38.65 -22.40 10.82
C PRO A 81 -38.76 -21.47 12.04
N PRO A 82 -37.64 -21.15 12.72
CA PRO A 82 -37.63 -20.17 13.80
C PRO A 82 -38.02 -18.81 13.22
N LYS A 83 -39.00 -18.16 13.85
CA LYS A 83 -39.45 -16.80 13.49
C LYS A 83 -38.25 -15.86 13.54
N LEU A 84 -38.05 -15.14 12.43
CA LEU A 84 -37.12 -14.02 12.32
C LEU A 84 -37.41 -13.02 13.45
N ASN A 85 -36.54 -12.95 14.46
CA ASN A 85 -36.47 -11.76 15.30
C ASN A 85 -35.86 -10.66 14.44
N THR A 86 -36.74 -9.87 13.84
CA THR A 86 -36.41 -8.59 13.23
C THR A 86 -35.78 -7.72 14.32
N VAL A 87 -34.46 -7.54 14.26
CA VAL A 87 -33.81 -6.45 14.98
C VAL A 87 -34.35 -5.17 14.36
N LYS A 88 -35.38 -4.60 14.98
CA LYS A 88 -35.85 -3.24 14.68
C LYS A 88 -34.65 -2.32 14.88
N LYS A 89 -34.21 -1.64 13.81
CA LYS A 89 -33.44 -0.40 13.92
C LYS A 89 -34.23 0.51 14.85
N SER A 90 -33.78 0.67 16.09
CA SER A 90 -34.29 1.71 16.97
C SER A 90 -33.95 3.04 16.31
N ARG A 91 -34.96 3.75 15.81
CA ARG A 91 -34.86 5.20 15.63
C ARG A 91 -34.72 5.77 17.04
N LEU A 92 -33.49 6.00 17.48
CA LEU A 92 -33.23 6.75 18.70
C LEU A 92 -33.95 8.09 18.58
N LEU A 93 -34.83 8.34 19.55
CA LEU A 93 -35.65 9.54 19.64
C LEU A 93 -34.72 10.74 19.76
N VAL A 94 -34.76 11.63 18.76
CA VAL A 94 -34.30 13.00 18.92
C VAL A 94 -35.11 13.62 20.05
N ASN A 95 -34.45 14.28 21.02
CA ASN A 95 -35.11 14.92 22.15
C ASN A 95 -36.32 15.75 21.68
N PRO A 96 -37.51 15.65 22.32
CA PRO A 96 -38.69 16.39 21.90
C PRO A 96 -38.39 17.89 21.81
N GLY A 97 -38.44 18.44 20.59
CA GLY A 97 -38.23 19.87 20.34
C GLY A 97 -36.79 20.33 20.08
N LYS A 98 -35.84 19.44 19.73
CA LYS A 98 -34.49 19.86 19.30
C LYS A 98 -34.13 19.25 17.94
N SER A 99 -34.38 19.98 16.85
CA SER A 99 -34.15 19.49 15.48
C SER A 99 -32.90 20.10 14.83
N MET A 100 -32.34 19.44 13.81
CA MET A 100 -31.24 20.00 13.00
C MET A 100 -31.61 21.34 12.34
N VAL A 101 -32.90 21.57 12.05
CA VAL A 101 -33.38 22.84 11.48
C VAL A 101 -33.27 23.97 12.50
N GLU A 102 -33.56 23.69 13.76
CA GLU A 102 -33.42 24.63 14.86
C GLU A 102 -31.95 24.90 15.18
N TRP A 103 -31.12 23.86 15.14
CA TRP A 103 -29.67 24.01 15.27
C TRP A 103 -29.08 24.93 14.19
N MET A 104 -29.52 24.81 12.94
CA MET A 104 -29.07 25.70 11.87
C MET A 104 -29.44 27.17 12.10
N LYS A 105 -30.59 27.45 12.75
CA LYS A 105 -30.94 28.82 13.16
C LYS A 105 -30.01 29.36 14.24
N ILE A 106 -29.68 28.53 15.23
CA ILE A 106 -28.71 28.87 16.29
C ILE A 106 -27.33 29.15 15.68
N GLN A 107 -26.87 28.35 14.72
CA GLN A 107 -25.61 28.59 14.01
C GLN A 107 -25.59 29.90 13.23
N GLN A 108 -26.71 30.27 12.60
CA GLN A 108 -26.83 31.54 11.89
C GLN A 108 -26.68 32.73 12.85
N GLU A 109 -27.29 32.65 14.04
CA GLU A 109 -27.16 33.67 15.08
C GLU A 109 -25.74 33.73 15.69
N LEU A 110 -25.11 32.59 15.97
CA LEU A 110 -23.74 32.51 16.48
C LEU A 110 -22.74 33.07 15.46
N THR A 111 -22.93 32.78 14.19
CA THR A 111 -22.08 33.31 13.11
C THR A 111 -22.32 34.81 12.91
N ALA A 112 -23.55 35.30 13.05
CA ALA A 112 -23.91 36.72 12.94
C ALA A 112 -23.36 37.58 14.08
N LYS A 113 -23.22 37.00 15.29
CA LYS A 113 -22.60 37.67 16.45
C LYS A 113 -21.07 37.78 16.35
N GLY A 114 -20.46 37.14 15.35
CA GLY A 114 -19.00 37.05 15.20
C GLY A 114 -18.36 36.10 16.23
N PRO A 115 -17.12 35.66 16.03
CA PRO A 115 -16.46 34.75 16.96
C PRO A 115 -16.31 35.43 18.33
N SER A 116 -17.02 34.91 19.34
CA SER A 116 -17.03 35.47 20.70
C SER A 116 -15.68 35.37 21.42
N ALA A 117 -14.73 34.61 20.86
CA ALA A 117 -13.37 34.45 21.34
C ALA A 117 -12.37 34.43 20.16
N LYS A 118 -11.15 34.96 20.36
CA LYS A 118 -10.06 34.83 19.38
C LYS A 118 -9.72 33.35 19.19
N LEU A 119 -9.66 32.90 17.93
CA LEU A 119 -9.20 31.55 17.57
C LEU A 119 -7.82 31.30 18.17
N ARG A 120 -7.70 30.22 18.95
CA ARG A 120 -6.47 29.88 19.69
C ARG A 120 -5.89 28.53 19.27
N LYS A 121 -4.66 28.30 19.70
CA LYS A 121 -3.95 27.03 19.58
C LYS A 121 -4.29 26.19 20.82
N ILE A 122 -4.88 25.02 20.64
CA ILE A 122 -5.37 24.15 21.73
C ILE A 122 -4.57 22.85 21.72
N GLY A 123 -3.99 22.46 22.85
CA GLY A 123 -3.24 21.20 22.97
C GLY A 123 -4.13 19.98 23.21
N PHE A 124 -3.59 18.76 23.06
CA PHE A 124 -4.33 17.54 23.40
C PHE A 124 -4.69 17.45 24.89
N ASP A 125 -3.81 17.92 25.77
CA ASP A 125 -4.05 17.89 27.22
C ASP A 125 -5.19 18.81 27.62
N GLU A 126 -5.28 20.00 27.01
CA GLU A 126 -6.41 20.92 27.16
C GLU A 126 -7.67 20.32 26.55
N LEU A 127 -7.60 19.78 25.33
CA LEU A 127 -8.77 19.13 24.71
C LEU A 127 -9.34 18.01 25.60
N ALA A 128 -8.47 17.21 26.23
CA ALA A 128 -8.86 16.07 27.06
C ALA A 128 -9.61 16.46 28.35
N THR A 129 -9.51 17.71 28.82
CA THR A 129 -10.26 18.16 30.01
C THR A 129 -11.74 18.40 29.73
N HIS A 130 -12.12 18.58 28.46
CA HIS A 130 -13.49 18.92 28.04
C HIS A 130 -14.24 17.68 27.54
N ASN A 131 -14.50 16.74 28.46
CA ASN A 131 -15.07 15.43 28.15
C ASN A 131 -16.36 15.08 28.92
N THR A 132 -17.05 16.06 29.50
CA THR A 132 -18.23 15.84 30.37
C THR A 132 -19.50 16.40 29.76
N LEU A 133 -20.67 15.85 30.12
CA LEU A 133 -21.95 16.30 29.57
C LEU A 133 -22.25 17.75 30.01
N GLY A 134 -22.16 18.69 29.06
CA GLY A 134 -22.27 20.14 29.31
C GLY A 134 -20.96 20.90 29.10
N ASP A 135 -19.84 20.19 28.96
CA ASP A 135 -18.52 20.72 28.59
C ASP A 135 -17.79 19.70 27.71
N VAL A 136 -18.13 19.73 26.42
CA VAL A 136 -17.70 18.75 25.41
C VAL A 136 -17.01 19.46 24.28
N TRP A 137 -15.69 19.28 24.19
CA TRP A 137 -14.93 19.70 23.02
C TRP A 137 -14.52 18.48 22.19
N MET A 138 -14.38 18.67 20.89
CA MET A 138 -13.82 17.64 20.03
C MET A 138 -13.03 18.25 18.89
N ALA A 139 -11.99 17.54 18.46
CA ALA A 139 -11.26 17.90 17.27
C ALA A 139 -11.72 17.09 16.05
N ILE A 140 -11.95 17.77 14.93
CA ILE A 140 -12.27 17.16 13.63
C ILE A 140 -11.41 17.86 12.57
N ASN A 141 -10.57 17.11 11.87
CA ASN A 141 -9.61 17.62 10.88
C ASN A 141 -8.75 18.77 11.44
N ASP A 142 -8.13 18.56 12.60
CA ASP A 142 -7.25 19.51 13.31
C ASP A 142 -7.93 20.82 13.76
N ARG A 143 -9.26 20.89 13.74
CA ARG A 143 -10.05 22.02 14.25
C ARG A 143 -10.83 21.61 15.49
N VAL A 144 -10.77 22.43 16.53
CA VAL A 144 -11.41 22.16 17.83
C VAL A 144 -12.72 22.92 17.91
N PHE A 145 -13.80 22.19 18.16
CA PHE A 145 -15.16 22.71 18.29
C PHE A 145 -15.69 22.48 19.70
N ASP A 146 -16.37 23.49 20.24
CA ASP A 146 -17.22 23.34 21.43
C ASP A 146 -18.58 22.76 21.00
N VAL A 147 -18.79 21.47 21.22
CA VAL A 147 -20.04 20.79 20.84
C VAL A 147 -21.00 20.62 22.01
N SER A 148 -20.76 21.30 23.14
CA SER A 148 -21.55 21.18 24.37
C SER A 148 -23.06 21.35 24.12
N ASP A 149 -23.43 22.41 23.40
CA ASP A 149 -24.83 22.67 23.03
C ASP A 149 -25.36 21.68 21.98
N TYR A 150 -24.49 21.27 21.05
CA TYR A 150 -24.84 20.38 19.94
C TYR A 150 -25.14 18.94 20.39
N THR A 151 -24.67 18.52 21.56
CA THR A 151 -24.96 17.18 22.15
C THR A 151 -26.42 16.78 22.04
N ASN A 152 -27.34 17.73 22.26
CA ASN A 152 -28.78 17.48 22.25
C ASN A 152 -29.44 17.55 20.86
N TYR A 153 -28.72 18.00 19.84
CA TYR A 153 -29.19 18.14 18.45
C TYR A 153 -28.60 17.06 17.53
N HIS A 154 -27.63 16.29 18.01
CA HIS A 154 -26.97 15.24 17.24
C HIS A 154 -27.95 14.12 16.85
N PRO A 155 -28.16 13.83 15.54
CA PRO A 155 -29.12 12.81 15.09
C PRO A 155 -28.80 11.37 15.54
N GLY A 156 -27.53 11.08 15.84
CA GLY A 156 -27.10 9.79 16.40
C GLY A 156 -27.32 9.65 17.91
N GLY A 157 -27.81 10.70 18.58
CA GLY A 157 -27.96 10.75 20.02
C GLY A 157 -26.70 11.20 20.77
N VAL A 158 -26.87 11.52 22.05
CA VAL A 158 -25.82 12.00 22.95
C VAL A 158 -24.73 10.94 23.13
N GLU A 159 -25.10 9.67 23.32
CA GLU A 159 -24.18 8.57 23.57
C GLU A 159 -23.15 8.39 22.45
N GLU A 160 -23.59 8.48 21.19
CA GLU A 160 -22.70 8.37 20.02
C GLU A 160 -21.77 9.59 19.88
N LEU A 161 -22.25 10.80 20.20
CA LEU A 161 -21.41 12.00 20.14
C LEU A 161 -20.35 11.98 21.25
N MET A 162 -20.74 11.56 22.46
CA MET A 162 -19.85 11.51 23.64
C MET A 162 -18.67 10.55 23.46
N LYS A 163 -18.74 9.58 22.54
CA LYS A 163 -17.58 8.77 22.16
C LYS A 163 -16.42 9.62 21.62
N GLY A 164 -16.68 10.79 21.07
CA GLY A 164 -15.67 11.74 20.57
C GLY A 164 -15.27 12.84 21.55
N ALA A 165 -15.82 12.85 22.76
CA ALA A 165 -15.62 13.91 23.74
C ALA A 165 -14.17 13.98 24.23
N GLY A 166 -13.61 15.19 24.26
CA GLY A 166 -12.25 15.47 24.72
C GLY A 166 -11.13 14.87 23.86
N GLN A 167 -11.41 14.49 22.61
CA GLN A 167 -10.41 13.84 21.76
C GLN A 167 -10.48 14.27 20.29
N ASP A 168 -9.47 13.83 19.52
CA ASP A 168 -9.50 13.89 18.07
C ASP A 168 -10.47 12.84 17.53
N ALA A 169 -11.69 13.28 17.29
CA ALA A 169 -12.79 12.49 16.77
C ALA A 169 -12.77 12.38 15.25
N THR A 170 -11.73 12.84 14.54
CA THR A 170 -11.64 12.81 13.07
C THR A 170 -11.92 11.41 12.51
N ASN A 171 -11.29 10.38 13.09
CA ASN A 171 -11.49 9.00 12.64
C ASN A 171 -12.91 8.50 12.95
N LEU A 172 -13.45 8.82 14.12
CA LEU A 172 -14.81 8.43 14.51
C LEU A 172 -15.85 9.09 13.62
N PHE A 173 -15.67 10.38 13.34
CA PHE A 173 -16.50 11.16 12.43
C PHE A 173 -16.46 10.58 11.01
N ASN A 174 -15.27 10.28 10.49
CA ASN A 174 -15.11 9.74 9.13
C ASN A 174 -15.68 8.32 8.95
N GLN A 175 -15.86 7.54 10.02
CA GLN A 175 -16.48 6.22 9.96
C GLN A 175 -17.99 6.30 9.66
N ILE A 176 -18.69 7.28 10.24
CA ILE A 176 -20.15 7.35 10.22
C ILE A 176 -20.66 8.51 9.36
N HIS A 177 -19.94 9.63 9.36
CA HIS A 177 -20.38 10.94 8.85
C HIS A 177 -19.48 11.53 7.77
N ARG A 178 -18.73 10.70 7.03
CA ARG A 178 -17.77 11.13 5.98
C ARG A 178 -18.32 12.15 4.98
N TRP A 179 -19.61 12.06 4.64
CA TRP A 179 -20.28 12.91 3.65
C TRP A 179 -21.01 14.10 4.28
N VAL A 180 -20.95 14.26 5.60
CA VAL A 180 -21.61 15.32 6.34
C VAL A 180 -20.66 16.52 6.44
N ASN A 181 -21.15 17.69 6.05
CA ASN A 181 -20.40 18.94 6.18
C ASN A 181 -20.44 19.47 7.63
N PHE A 182 -19.56 18.95 8.48
CA PHE A 182 -19.44 19.40 9.87
C PHE A 182 -19.06 20.88 9.99
N GLU A 183 -18.34 21.44 9.02
CA GLU A 183 -17.96 22.85 9.03
C GLU A 183 -19.16 23.78 8.96
N SER A 184 -20.20 23.39 8.21
CA SER A 184 -21.46 24.14 8.14
C SER A 184 -22.26 24.02 9.44
N ILE A 185 -22.23 22.83 10.06
CA ILE A 185 -23.03 22.50 11.24
C ILE A 185 -22.42 23.10 12.52
N LEU A 186 -21.09 23.20 12.61
CA LEU A 186 -20.38 23.60 13.83
C LEU A 186 -19.61 24.92 13.67
N ARG A 187 -19.88 25.68 12.60
CA ARG A 187 -19.11 26.88 12.24
C ARG A 187 -19.00 27.88 13.38
N GLY A 188 -20.11 28.16 14.05
CA GLY A 188 -20.21 29.13 15.14
C GLY A 188 -19.54 28.65 16.45
N ASN A 189 -19.17 27.37 16.52
CA ASN A 189 -18.60 26.71 17.69
C ASN A 189 -17.08 26.49 17.58
N LEU A 190 -16.44 27.04 16.55
CA LEU A 190 -15.01 26.88 16.36
C LEU A 190 -14.22 27.65 17.42
N LEU A 191 -13.45 26.93 18.23
CA LEU A 191 -12.59 27.51 19.27
C LEU A 191 -11.17 27.81 18.75
N GLY A 192 -10.71 27.01 17.79
CA GLY A 192 -9.33 27.12 17.34
C GLY A 192 -8.81 25.88 16.61
N PHE A 193 -7.49 25.77 16.59
CA PHE A 193 -6.77 24.70 15.90
C PHE A 193 -6.05 23.81 16.91
N LEU A 194 -6.18 22.50 16.72
CA LEU A 194 -5.49 21.50 17.52
C LEU A 194 -4.00 21.58 17.21
N VAL A 195 -3.20 22.00 18.18
CA VAL A 195 -1.76 21.99 18.08
C VAL A 195 -1.27 20.66 18.59
N LYS A 196 -0.76 19.87 17.64
CA LYS A 196 0.08 18.73 17.92
C LYS A 196 1.43 19.31 18.34
N GLU A 197 1.52 19.80 19.58
CA GLU A 197 2.85 20.06 20.15
C GLU A 197 3.63 18.74 20.08
N PRO A 198 4.96 18.77 19.89
CA PRO A 198 5.79 17.59 19.91
C PRO A 198 5.80 17.05 21.33
N THR A 199 4.71 16.40 21.73
CA THR A 199 4.65 15.62 22.95
C THR A 199 5.63 14.51 22.72
N LEU A 200 6.81 14.66 23.32
CA LEU A 200 7.57 13.57 23.88
C LEU A 200 6.56 12.75 24.68
N ARG A 201 5.87 11.81 24.00
CA ARG A 201 5.21 10.73 24.71
C ARG A 201 6.35 10.10 25.47
N VAL A 202 6.32 10.26 26.79
CA VAL A 202 7.09 9.44 27.69
C VAL A 202 6.70 8.02 27.33
N VAL A 203 7.49 7.40 26.45
CA VAL A 203 7.58 5.97 26.32
C VAL A 203 7.79 5.53 27.75
N ARG A 204 6.81 4.82 28.32
CA ARG A 204 6.96 4.20 29.63
C ARG A 204 8.37 3.62 29.64
N LYS A 205 9.25 4.14 30.51
CA LYS A 205 10.52 3.47 30.81
C LYS A 205 10.12 2.04 31.08
N ILE A 206 10.45 1.14 30.16
CA ILE A 206 10.32 -0.28 30.41
C ILE A 206 11.20 -0.49 31.63
N GLN A 207 10.59 -0.87 32.75
CA GLN A 207 11.36 -1.23 33.92
C GLN A 207 12.34 -2.33 33.48
N PRO A 208 13.64 -2.20 33.79
CA PRO A 208 14.63 -3.20 33.43
C PRO A 208 14.37 -4.45 34.28
N GLY A 209 13.47 -5.30 33.79
CA GLY A 209 13.04 -6.50 34.51
C GLY A 209 12.45 -7.62 33.66
N SER A 210 12.31 -7.46 32.32
CA SER A 210 11.77 -8.53 31.48
C SER A 210 12.32 -8.59 30.04
N LEU A 211 13.44 -7.93 29.73
CA LEU A 211 14.06 -7.98 28.40
C LEU A 211 15.53 -8.38 28.52
N SER A 212 15.80 -9.61 28.95
CA SER A 212 17.18 -10.11 28.98
C SER A 212 17.61 -10.85 27.71
N THR A 213 16.78 -10.91 26.66
CA THR A 213 17.10 -11.66 25.42
C THR A 213 16.92 -10.89 24.10
N ALA A 214 16.43 -9.63 24.11
CA ALA A 214 16.18 -8.86 22.87
C ALA A 214 17.13 -7.66 22.63
N LEU A 215 18.11 -7.45 23.51
CA LEU A 215 19.05 -6.31 23.45
C LEU A 215 20.31 -6.58 22.60
N SER A 216 20.52 -7.80 22.10
CA SER A 216 21.75 -8.17 21.37
C SER A 216 21.76 -7.77 19.89
N CYS A 217 20.68 -7.22 19.33
CA CYS A 217 20.55 -6.93 17.89
C CYS A 217 20.24 -5.45 17.57
N LEU A 218 20.45 -4.52 18.51
CA LEU A 218 20.28 -3.10 18.21
C LEU A 218 21.49 -2.58 17.42
N PRO A 219 21.29 -1.73 16.40
CA PRO A 219 22.41 -1.14 15.69
C PRO A 219 23.29 -0.31 16.63
N SER A 220 24.59 -0.39 16.42
CA SER A 220 25.57 0.50 17.05
C SER A 220 26.16 1.42 16.00
N THR A 221 26.17 2.72 16.28
CA THR A 221 26.77 3.71 15.39
C THR A 221 28.03 4.26 16.05
N LYS A 222 29.16 4.14 15.36
CA LYS A 222 30.45 4.73 15.75
C LYS A 222 30.85 5.78 14.73
N PHE A 223 31.62 6.75 15.21
CA PHE A 223 32.18 7.82 14.40
C PHE A 223 33.70 7.73 14.51
N SER A 224 34.41 7.78 13.39
CA SER A 224 35.87 7.89 13.40
C SER A 224 36.30 9.35 13.47
N GLU A 225 37.34 9.62 14.25
CA GLU A 225 37.83 10.99 14.50
C GLU A 225 38.54 11.61 13.30
N ASP A 226 38.95 10.78 12.33
CA ASP A 226 39.90 11.22 11.31
C ASP A 226 39.22 11.83 10.06
N ASP A 227 38.18 11.25 9.46
CA ASP A 227 37.78 11.72 8.11
C ASP A 227 36.35 11.39 7.74
N ASN A 228 35.37 12.31 7.76
CA ASN A 228 34.17 12.19 6.90
C ASN A 228 33.26 10.94 6.99
N PHE A 229 33.55 9.92 7.82
CA PHE A 229 32.85 8.64 7.79
C PHE A 229 32.03 8.39 9.05
N ILE A 230 30.90 7.72 8.86
CA ILE A 230 30.05 7.18 9.91
C ILE A 230 30.00 5.69 9.70
N ASP A 231 30.36 4.95 10.73
CA ASP A 231 30.38 3.50 10.71
C ASP A 231 29.21 2.99 11.54
N SER A 232 28.17 2.51 10.86
CA SER A 232 27.01 1.93 11.52
C SER A 232 26.99 0.43 11.33
N HIS A 233 26.90 -0.28 12.45
CA HIS A 233 26.86 -1.73 12.51
C HIS A 233 25.48 -2.20 12.98
N MET A 234 24.94 -3.22 12.34
CA MET A 234 23.73 -3.93 12.75
C MET A 234 23.98 -5.44 12.72
N ASP A 235 23.88 -6.04 13.89
CA ASP A 235 23.91 -7.49 14.06
C ASP A 235 22.52 -8.07 13.80
N GLY A 236 22.30 -8.54 12.57
CA GLY A 236 21.06 -9.21 12.17
C GLY A 236 21.30 -10.19 11.04
N ASN A 237 20.57 -11.30 11.03
CA ASN A 237 20.74 -12.34 10.01
C ASN A 237 20.06 -12.00 8.66
N ASP A 238 19.15 -11.02 8.62
CA ASP A 238 18.40 -10.62 7.40
C ASP A 238 18.47 -9.10 7.16
N VAL A 239 19.62 -8.48 7.45
CA VAL A 239 19.85 -7.06 7.09
C VAL A 239 20.11 -6.98 5.58
N ARG A 240 19.46 -6.04 4.91
CA ARG A 240 19.59 -5.81 3.46
C ARG A 240 19.97 -4.36 3.21
N GLN A 241 20.45 -4.04 2.01
CA GLN A 241 20.63 -2.67 1.55
C GLN A 241 19.38 -1.81 1.79
N GLU A 242 18.19 -2.39 1.56
CA GLU A 242 16.91 -1.71 1.73
C GLU A 242 16.52 -1.48 3.21
N SER A 243 17.26 -2.04 4.16
CA SER A 243 17.06 -1.81 5.59
C SER A 243 17.62 -0.46 6.04
N TRP A 244 18.50 0.17 5.24
CA TRP A 244 19.20 1.39 5.59
C TRP A 244 18.59 2.58 4.89
N THR A 245 18.30 3.65 5.63
CA THR A 245 18.00 4.97 5.05
C THR A 245 18.87 6.01 5.73
N VAL A 246 19.56 6.81 4.93
CA VAL A 246 20.35 7.95 5.39
C VAL A 246 19.85 9.19 4.70
N GLY A 247 19.58 10.24 5.45
CA GLY A 247 19.15 11.50 4.91
C GLY A 247 19.81 12.68 5.58
N LEU A 248 20.01 13.73 4.80
CA LEU A 248 20.61 14.99 5.22
C LEU A 248 19.62 16.12 4.93
N LEU A 249 19.21 16.82 5.99
CA LEU A 249 18.32 17.98 5.90
C LEU A 249 19.12 19.25 6.13
N ASN A 250 19.00 20.19 5.18
CA ASN A 250 19.64 21.51 5.23
C ASN A 250 21.15 21.47 5.50
N ARG A 251 21.84 20.37 5.13
CA ARG A 251 23.28 20.14 5.38
C ARG A 251 23.72 20.11 6.85
N GLU A 252 22.78 20.23 7.78
CA GLU A 252 23.07 20.37 9.22
C GLU A 252 22.45 19.25 10.05
N ARG A 253 21.44 18.55 9.53
CA ARG A 253 20.70 17.55 10.28
C ARG A 253 20.82 16.20 9.57
N LEU A 254 21.52 15.27 10.22
CA LEU A 254 21.70 13.91 9.73
C LEU A 254 20.72 12.97 10.42
N ILE A 255 20.02 12.18 9.61
CA ILE A 255 19.10 11.16 10.08
C ILE A 255 19.48 9.83 9.44
N LEU A 256 19.88 8.87 10.28
CA LEU A 256 20.12 7.49 9.89
C LEU A 256 19.01 6.64 10.53
N LYS A 257 18.28 5.92 9.69
CA LYS A 257 17.24 4.97 10.09
C LYS A 257 17.61 3.58 9.62
N VAL A 258 17.57 2.62 10.53
CA VAL A 258 17.88 1.21 10.25
C VAL A 258 16.67 0.36 10.63
N MET A 259 16.11 -0.35 9.66
CA MET A 259 14.98 -1.27 9.86
C MET A 259 15.46 -2.48 10.65
N VAL A 260 15.12 -2.55 11.94
CA VAL A 260 15.52 -3.68 12.81
C VAL A 260 14.59 -4.87 12.57
N LYS A 261 13.29 -4.59 12.57
CA LYS A 261 12.23 -5.57 12.27
C LYS A 261 10.96 -4.79 11.98
N PRO A 262 10.25 -4.99 10.85
CA PRO A 262 9.00 -4.28 10.57
C PRO A 262 8.00 -4.31 11.74
N PRO A 263 7.39 -3.17 12.14
CA PRO A 263 7.60 -1.79 11.68
C PRO A 263 8.67 -1.01 12.49
N LYS A 264 9.45 -1.69 13.34
CA LYS A 264 10.44 -1.09 14.25
C LYS A 264 11.72 -0.67 13.51
N VAL A 265 12.06 0.60 13.70
CA VAL A 265 13.22 1.26 13.10
C VAL A 265 14.09 1.84 14.21
N TRP A 266 15.38 1.56 14.16
CA TRP A 266 16.36 2.25 14.99
C TRP A 266 16.76 3.57 14.34
N MET A 267 16.74 4.65 15.11
CA MET A 267 17.04 5.99 14.58
C MET A 267 18.24 6.60 15.27
N THR A 268 19.21 7.01 14.47
CA THR A 268 20.34 7.85 14.86
C THR A 268 20.10 9.24 14.27
N HIS A 269 19.93 10.22 15.15
CA HIS A 269 19.55 11.57 14.75
C HIS A 269 20.47 12.62 15.35
N LEU A 270 21.16 13.37 14.51
CA LEU A 270 22.23 14.28 14.90
C LEU A 270 22.07 15.64 14.22
N ARG A 271 22.36 16.71 14.95
CA ARG A 271 22.71 18.00 14.39
C ARG A 271 24.23 18.07 14.24
N LEU A 272 24.73 18.17 13.01
CA LEU A 272 26.15 18.26 12.70
C LEU A 272 26.77 19.51 13.32
N LEU A 273 28.06 19.46 13.63
CA LEU A 273 28.77 20.60 14.22
C LEU A 273 28.83 21.82 13.29
N LYS A 274 28.94 21.57 11.99
CA LYS A 274 28.90 22.57 10.92
C LYS A 274 28.15 21.99 9.72
N ALA A 275 27.57 22.87 8.90
CA ALA A 275 26.91 22.49 7.66
C ALA A 275 27.91 21.85 6.66
N LEU A 276 27.53 20.77 6.00
CA LEU A 276 28.34 20.10 4.97
C LEU A 276 28.54 20.96 3.71
N THR A 277 29.54 20.62 2.88
CA THR A 277 29.82 21.36 1.63
C THR A 277 28.84 21.06 0.52
N ASP A 278 28.39 19.81 0.45
CA ASP A 278 27.44 19.32 -0.52
C ASP A 278 26.44 18.39 0.17
N ASP A 279 25.42 18.00 -0.57
CA ASP A 279 24.32 17.19 -0.07
C ASP A 279 24.58 15.68 -0.26
N ASN A 280 25.73 15.33 -0.83
CA ASN A 280 26.09 14.02 -1.32
C ASN A 280 26.32 13.01 -0.20
N ILE A 281 25.63 11.87 -0.26
CA ILE A 281 25.74 10.77 0.70
C ILE A 281 26.22 9.51 -0.03
N ASN A 282 27.44 9.07 0.25
CA ASN A 282 27.91 7.77 -0.22
C ASN A 282 27.72 6.72 0.87
N ILE A 283 27.19 5.55 0.53
CA ILE A 283 27.09 4.41 1.45
C ILE A 283 27.81 3.21 0.83
N ASN A 284 28.77 2.67 1.57
CA ASN A 284 29.39 1.40 1.25
C ASN A 284 28.91 0.33 2.24
N TYR A 285 28.57 -0.86 1.76
CA TYR A 285 28.07 -1.95 2.58
C TYR A 285 29.11 -3.05 2.73
N GLU A 286 29.30 -3.52 3.95
CA GLU A 286 30.21 -4.63 4.28
C GLU A 286 29.45 -5.73 5.03
N ASN A 287 30.05 -6.93 5.11
CA ASN A 287 29.55 -8.06 5.88
C ASN A 287 28.08 -8.44 5.56
N ASN A 288 27.74 -8.52 4.26
CA ASN A 288 26.37 -8.78 3.79
C ASN A 288 25.36 -7.75 4.34
N PHE A 289 25.65 -6.45 4.15
CA PHE A 289 24.83 -5.33 4.60
C PHE A 289 24.71 -5.15 6.12
N LYS A 290 25.41 -5.95 6.93
CA LYS A 290 25.44 -5.81 8.39
C LYS A 290 26.21 -4.57 8.85
N ARG A 291 27.07 -4.01 7.99
CA ARG A 291 27.79 -2.77 8.27
C ARG A 291 27.60 -1.81 7.11
N ALA A 292 27.23 -0.57 7.42
CA ALA A 292 27.09 0.52 6.48
C ALA A 292 28.11 1.61 6.83
N LEU A 293 29.03 1.87 5.90
CA LEU A 293 30.03 2.92 5.98
C LEU A 293 29.53 4.12 5.18
N ILE A 294 29.10 5.17 5.87
CA ILE A 294 28.49 6.35 5.27
C ILE A 294 29.53 7.46 5.20
N THR A 295 29.72 8.06 4.04
CA THR A 295 30.71 9.13 3.81
C THR A 295 30.03 10.45 3.56
N LEU A 296 30.44 11.49 4.29
CA LEU A 296 29.93 12.86 4.25
C LEU A 296 31.07 13.85 4.00
N LYS A 297 30.90 14.83 3.12
CA LYS A 297 31.97 15.79 2.78
C LYS A 297 31.93 17.05 3.66
N LYS A 298 32.95 17.24 4.51
CA LYS A 298 33.07 18.38 5.44
C LYS A 298 33.41 19.71 4.76
N PRO A 299 32.99 20.85 5.34
CA PRO A 299 33.44 22.20 4.98
C PRO A 299 34.89 22.44 5.44
N GLN A 300 35.83 22.38 4.48
CA GLN A 300 37.29 22.52 4.66
C GLN A 300 38.02 21.34 5.33
N GLN A 301 39.10 20.89 4.69
CA GLN A 301 39.91 19.71 5.04
C GLN A 301 40.79 19.84 6.30
N GLN A 302 40.77 20.98 7.03
CA GLN A 302 41.78 21.28 8.06
C GLN A 302 41.27 21.30 9.52
N GLU A 303 39.96 21.21 9.77
CA GLU A 303 39.45 21.14 11.14
C GLU A 303 39.07 19.71 11.53
N ARG A 304 39.79 19.15 12.51
CA ARG A 304 39.46 17.85 13.11
C ARG A 304 38.18 17.96 13.91
N TRP A 305 37.18 17.13 13.58
CA TRP A 305 35.94 17.04 14.34
C TRP A 305 36.10 15.96 15.41
N LEU A 306 36.22 16.35 16.68
CA LEU A 306 36.28 15.41 17.81
C LEU A 306 34.97 14.62 18.02
N LYS A 307 33.87 15.11 17.43
CA LYS A 307 32.57 14.42 17.37
C LYS A 307 31.82 14.89 16.12
N LEU A 308 30.93 14.04 15.59
CA LEU A 308 30.19 14.39 14.38
C LEU A 308 29.16 15.51 14.59
N GLY A 309 28.53 15.54 15.76
CA GLY A 309 27.42 16.45 16.03
C GLY A 309 26.87 16.34 17.44
N VAL A 310 25.75 17.02 17.67
CA VAL A 310 24.96 16.99 18.91
C VAL A 310 23.73 16.10 18.69
N PRO A 311 23.53 15.06 19.53
CA PRO A 311 22.30 14.26 19.54
C PRO A 311 21.04 15.11 19.69
N LEU A 312 20.01 14.77 18.92
CA LEU A 312 18.66 15.34 19.06
C LEU A 312 17.80 14.46 19.97
N SER A 313 16.61 14.94 20.35
CA SER A 313 15.77 14.36 21.42
C SER A 313 15.35 12.90 21.20
N ASP A 314 15.37 12.47 19.95
CA ASP A 314 14.95 11.19 19.40
C ASP A 314 16.15 10.35 18.89
N HIS A 315 17.37 10.77 19.20
CA HIS A 315 18.60 10.04 18.93
C HIS A 315 18.68 8.71 19.69
N HIS A 316 19.12 7.65 18.99
CA HIS A 316 19.23 6.27 19.50
C HIS A 316 17.93 5.76 20.12
N GLN A 317 16.83 5.96 19.39
CA GLN A 317 15.52 5.48 19.78
C GLN A 317 14.99 4.46 18.77
N LEU A 318 14.24 3.51 19.32
CA LEU A 318 13.44 2.60 18.53
C LEU A 318 12.08 3.24 18.26
N VAL A 319 11.81 3.55 16.99
CA VAL A 319 10.59 4.21 16.54
C VAL A 319 9.76 3.28 15.67
N ASP A 320 8.45 3.54 15.58
CA ASP A 320 7.59 2.87 14.62
C ASP A 320 7.66 3.62 13.28
N SER A 321 7.98 2.90 12.19
CA SER A 321 8.08 3.47 10.84
C SER A 321 6.79 4.19 10.42
N ARG A 322 5.64 3.83 11.02
CA ARG A 322 4.34 4.43 10.70
C ARG A 322 4.06 5.71 11.48
N ALA A 323 4.86 6.07 12.49
CA ALA A 323 4.58 7.20 13.36
C ALA A 323 5.19 8.54 12.88
N SER A 324 6.21 8.53 12.03
CA SER A 324 6.96 9.72 11.61
C SER A 324 6.56 10.18 10.20
N ILE A 325 6.22 11.48 10.06
CA ILE A 325 5.81 12.12 8.78
C ILE A 325 6.68 13.36 8.46
N GLU A 326 7.48 13.82 9.43
CA GLU A 326 8.09 15.16 9.35
C GLU A 326 9.38 15.20 8.54
N ASP A 327 10.07 14.08 8.41
CA ASP A 327 11.36 14.05 7.72
C ASP A 327 11.15 13.75 6.23
N MET A 328 11.21 14.80 5.42
CA MET A 328 11.00 14.76 3.98
C MET A 328 12.22 15.34 3.27
N TYR A 329 12.64 14.67 2.19
CA TYR A 329 13.87 14.97 1.47
C TYR A 329 13.56 15.58 0.11
N PRO A 330 14.20 16.71 -0.26
CA PRO A 330 14.08 17.28 -1.59
C PRO A 330 14.43 16.25 -2.68
N ALA A 331 13.58 16.16 -3.70
CA ALA A 331 13.75 15.27 -4.83
C ALA A 331 13.10 15.87 -6.08
N LYS A 332 13.41 15.30 -7.24
CA LYS A 332 12.78 15.65 -8.51
C LYS A 332 12.03 14.45 -9.07
N LEU A 333 10.77 14.64 -9.42
CA LEU A 333 9.93 13.62 -10.03
C LEU A 333 9.90 13.82 -11.55
N VAL A 334 10.31 12.79 -12.28
CA VAL A 334 10.47 12.79 -13.74
C VAL A 334 9.56 11.75 -14.35
N LYS A 335 8.75 12.15 -15.33
CA LYS A 335 7.84 11.24 -16.06
C LYS A 335 8.64 10.49 -17.14
N ARG A 336 8.83 9.18 -16.95
CA ARG A 336 9.67 8.36 -17.84
C ARG A 336 8.89 7.70 -18.97
N GLN A 337 7.77 7.06 -18.63
CA GLN A 337 7.10 6.18 -19.60
C GLN A 337 5.59 6.16 -19.39
N LYS A 338 4.84 6.09 -20.49
CA LYS A 338 3.41 5.76 -20.45
C LYS A 338 3.24 4.24 -20.46
N LEU A 339 2.52 3.71 -19.47
CA LEU A 339 2.30 2.26 -19.31
C LEU A 339 0.93 1.84 -19.81
N THR A 340 -0.10 2.63 -19.49
CA THR A 340 -1.49 2.40 -19.93
C THR A 340 -2.13 3.72 -20.34
N ARG A 341 -3.46 3.74 -20.56
CA ARG A 341 -4.19 4.97 -20.91
C ARG A 341 -3.90 6.13 -19.95
N ASN A 342 -3.87 5.84 -18.65
CA ASN A 342 -3.70 6.84 -17.58
C ASN A 342 -2.68 6.44 -16.51
N SER A 343 -1.89 5.38 -16.72
CA SER A 343 -0.80 5.00 -15.79
C SER A 343 0.55 5.27 -16.42
N TYR A 344 1.46 5.81 -15.61
CA TYR A 344 2.79 6.22 -16.05
C TYR A 344 3.84 5.76 -15.04
N MET A 345 5.03 5.44 -15.56
CA MET A 345 6.24 5.27 -14.77
C MET A 345 6.88 6.64 -14.50
N PHE A 346 7.14 6.91 -13.23
CA PHE A 346 7.88 8.07 -12.77
C PHE A 346 9.15 7.64 -12.07
N THR A 347 10.23 8.39 -12.23
CA THR A 347 11.45 8.26 -11.42
C THR A 347 11.56 9.48 -10.52
N ALA A 348 11.71 9.25 -9.22
CA ALA A 348 12.06 10.30 -8.29
C ALA A 348 13.57 10.22 -7.99
N VAL A 349 14.28 11.32 -8.21
CA VAL A 349 15.73 11.43 -8.08
C VAL A 349 16.05 12.35 -6.90
N THR A 350 16.91 11.91 -5.99
CA THR A 350 17.40 12.74 -4.88
C THR A 350 18.90 12.59 -4.67
N HIS A 351 19.54 13.67 -4.24
CA HIS A 351 20.94 13.70 -3.82
C HIS A 351 21.09 13.82 -2.31
N THR A 352 20.01 14.19 -1.61
CA THR A 352 20.03 14.53 -0.17
C THR A 352 19.75 13.33 0.73
N ALA A 353 19.36 12.19 0.13
CA ALA A 353 19.03 10.98 0.86
C ALA A 353 19.33 9.71 0.05
N ALA A 354 19.86 8.70 0.72
CA ALA A 354 19.90 7.33 0.24
C ALA A 354 18.77 6.56 0.94
N ILE A 355 17.71 6.24 0.19
CA ILE A 355 16.45 5.72 0.74
C ILE A 355 16.30 4.24 0.40
N GLY A 356 16.75 3.37 1.31
CA GLY A 356 16.42 1.94 1.26
C GLY A 356 14.96 1.71 1.63
N VAL A 357 14.15 1.26 0.67
CA VAL A 357 12.72 0.97 0.89
C VAL A 357 12.53 -0.55 0.94
N PRO A 358 12.18 -1.16 2.10
CA PRO A 358 11.95 -2.60 2.15
C PRO A 358 10.76 -3.05 1.27
N ILE A 359 10.74 -4.33 0.91
CA ILE A 359 9.63 -4.93 0.16
C ILE A 359 8.32 -4.75 0.93
N GLY A 360 7.27 -4.31 0.24
CA GLY A 360 5.95 -4.04 0.85
C GLY A 360 5.85 -2.72 1.62
N PHE A 361 6.88 -1.89 1.62
CA PHE A 361 6.82 -0.53 2.18
C PHE A 361 6.52 0.49 1.09
N HIS A 362 5.94 1.61 1.50
CA HIS A 362 5.71 2.77 0.66
C HIS A 362 6.46 3.99 1.20
N VAL A 363 6.65 4.99 0.36
CA VAL A 363 7.15 6.31 0.78
C VAL A 363 6.05 7.34 0.55
N GLN A 364 6.10 8.43 1.29
CA GLN A 364 5.24 9.57 1.01
C GLN A 364 5.91 10.48 -0.02
N ILE A 365 5.18 10.87 -1.05
CA ILE A 365 5.60 11.92 -1.98
C ILE A 365 4.76 13.15 -1.70
N ARG A 366 5.41 14.30 -1.54
CA ARG A 366 4.77 15.59 -1.31
C ARG A 366 5.05 16.53 -2.49
N LEU A 367 3.99 17.01 -3.11
CA LEU A 367 4.07 18.02 -4.19
C LEU A 367 4.09 19.43 -3.63
N THR A 368 3.29 19.68 -2.59
CA THR A 368 3.20 20.96 -1.88
C THR A 368 2.93 20.68 -0.41
N GLN A 369 3.09 21.69 0.46
CA GLN A 369 2.89 21.54 1.91
C GLN A 369 1.58 20.83 2.31
N ASN A 370 0.53 20.94 1.49
CA ASN A 370 -0.79 20.34 1.77
C ASN A 370 -1.12 19.09 0.94
N VAL A 371 -0.28 18.71 -0.03
CA VAL A 371 -0.57 17.63 -0.99
C VAL A 371 0.49 16.55 -0.88
N THR A 372 0.21 15.57 -0.02
CA THR A 372 1.07 14.39 0.22
C THR A 372 0.26 13.11 -0.05
N ARG A 373 0.86 12.12 -0.71
CA ARG A 373 0.28 10.78 -0.90
C ARG A 373 1.32 9.68 -0.78
N PRO A 374 0.93 8.48 -0.30
CA PRO A 374 1.81 7.32 -0.29
C PRO A 374 1.92 6.69 -1.67
N PHE A 375 3.13 6.27 -2.04
CA PHE A 375 3.40 5.50 -3.25
C PHE A 375 4.38 4.37 -2.93
N THR A 376 4.09 3.19 -3.46
CA THR A 376 4.95 2.01 -3.31
C THR A 376 5.98 2.01 -4.44
N PRO A 377 7.30 2.08 -4.13
CA PRO A 377 8.32 1.97 -5.16
C PRO A 377 8.28 0.62 -5.85
N VAL A 378 8.53 0.63 -7.14
CA VAL A 378 8.62 -0.56 -7.99
C VAL A 378 10.01 -0.69 -8.59
N SER A 379 10.35 -1.90 -9.03
CA SER A 379 11.52 -2.12 -9.89
C SER A 379 11.17 -1.76 -11.33
N LEU A 380 12.16 -1.49 -12.17
CA LEU A 380 11.96 -1.16 -13.59
C LEU A 380 11.44 -2.38 -14.39
N THR A 381 11.76 -3.59 -13.93
CA THR A 381 11.32 -4.84 -14.52
C THR A 381 10.82 -5.80 -13.44
N ILE A 382 10.16 -6.88 -13.87
CA ILE A 382 9.59 -7.90 -12.98
C ILE A 382 10.64 -8.98 -12.64
N THR A 383 11.56 -9.29 -13.56
CA THR A 383 12.46 -10.46 -13.46
C THR A 383 13.95 -10.12 -13.41
N GLN A 384 14.37 -8.97 -13.97
CA GLN A 384 15.79 -8.61 -13.96
C GLN A 384 16.12 -7.89 -12.65
N PRO A 385 17.24 -8.22 -12.00
CA PRO A 385 17.71 -7.44 -10.86
C PRO A 385 18.10 -6.04 -11.35
N ASN A 386 17.98 -5.01 -10.50
CA ASN A 386 18.24 -3.59 -10.87
C ASN A 386 19.74 -3.27 -11.12
N VAL A 387 20.55 -4.24 -11.57
CA VAL A 387 22.02 -4.18 -11.62
C VAL A 387 22.53 -3.06 -12.52
N GLU A 388 21.84 -2.74 -13.63
CA GLU A 388 22.29 -1.70 -14.57
C GLU A 388 22.05 -0.26 -14.05
N VAL A 389 21.17 -0.07 -13.06
CA VAL A 389 20.92 1.26 -12.45
C VAL A 389 22.02 1.60 -11.43
N GLU A 390 22.62 0.60 -10.78
CA GLU A 390 23.66 0.82 -9.77
C GLU A 390 24.97 1.35 -10.37
N GLU A 391 25.38 0.92 -11.57
CA GLU A 391 26.61 1.42 -12.22
C GLU A 391 26.51 2.89 -12.66
N SER A 392 25.32 3.35 -13.05
CA SER A 392 25.02 4.76 -13.37
C SER A 392 24.90 5.63 -12.10
N ALA A 393 24.26 5.10 -11.04
CA ALA A 393 24.11 5.78 -9.76
C ALA A 393 25.44 5.94 -9.01
N LEU A 394 26.34 4.96 -9.13
CA LEU A 394 27.70 5.00 -8.58
C LEU A 394 28.55 6.15 -9.16
N GLN A 395 28.26 6.60 -10.38
CA GLN A 395 28.97 7.71 -11.02
C GLN A 395 28.41 9.08 -10.67
N THR A 396 27.12 9.17 -10.33
CA THR A 396 26.40 10.43 -10.14
C THR A 396 26.01 10.73 -8.68
N ASN A 397 26.23 9.77 -7.78
CA ASN A 397 25.86 9.84 -6.36
C ASN A 397 24.38 10.23 -6.15
N THR A 398 23.52 9.70 -7.02
CA THR A 398 22.08 9.94 -7.02
C THR A 398 21.33 8.70 -6.58
N GLN A 399 20.26 8.89 -5.81
CA GLN A 399 19.31 7.83 -5.52
C GLN A 399 18.10 7.99 -6.43
N GLU A 400 17.76 6.91 -7.15
CA GLU A 400 16.51 6.81 -7.92
C GLU A 400 15.50 5.90 -7.22
N LEU A 401 14.23 6.28 -7.25
CA LEU A 401 13.09 5.45 -6.86
C LEU A 401 12.03 5.52 -7.97
N HIS A 402 11.53 4.36 -8.41
CA HIS A 402 10.55 4.30 -9.49
C HIS A 402 9.13 4.06 -8.97
N PHE A 403 8.14 4.68 -9.59
CA PHE A 403 6.75 4.64 -9.17
C PHE A 403 5.82 4.49 -10.37
N ILE A 404 4.83 3.62 -10.25
CA ILE A 404 3.70 3.58 -11.18
C ILE A 404 2.58 4.43 -10.59
N ILE A 405 2.29 5.55 -11.25
CA ILE A 405 1.26 6.50 -10.81
C ILE A 405 0.14 6.53 -11.84
N LYS A 406 -1.08 6.21 -11.40
CA LYS A 406 -2.30 6.35 -12.19
C LYS A 406 -2.86 7.76 -12.01
N ILE A 407 -3.07 8.47 -13.11
CA ILE A 407 -3.54 9.85 -13.12
C ILE A 407 -5.06 9.89 -13.13
N TYR A 408 -5.63 10.51 -12.09
CA TYR A 408 -7.07 10.75 -11.95
C TYR A 408 -7.37 12.25 -12.09
N PRO A 409 -8.30 12.65 -12.97
CA PRO A 409 -8.66 14.06 -13.17
C PRO A 409 -9.15 14.75 -11.90
N ASP A 410 -9.93 14.04 -11.08
CA ASP A 410 -10.51 14.58 -9.83
C ASP A 410 -9.61 14.33 -8.60
N GLY A 411 -8.45 13.68 -8.79
CA GLY A 411 -7.56 13.33 -7.69
C GLY A 411 -6.67 14.49 -7.28
N GLN A 412 -6.79 14.96 -6.03
CA GLN A 412 -6.03 16.12 -5.51
C GLN A 412 -4.51 16.09 -5.80
N PHE A 413 -3.88 14.91 -5.70
CA PHE A 413 -2.44 14.78 -5.97
C PHE A 413 -2.16 14.66 -7.47
N THR A 414 -2.89 13.79 -8.16
CA THR A 414 -2.60 13.42 -9.54
C THR A 414 -3.00 14.50 -10.55
N SER A 415 -4.05 15.26 -10.26
CA SER A 415 -4.45 16.40 -11.09
C SER A 415 -3.47 17.55 -10.95
N LEU A 416 -2.98 17.81 -9.74
CA LEU A 416 -1.90 18.79 -9.50
C LEU A 416 -0.62 18.35 -10.21
N LEU A 417 -0.24 17.07 -10.10
CA LEU A 417 0.92 16.52 -10.79
C LEU A 417 0.83 16.74 -12.30
N GLU A 418 -0.30 16.37 -12.93
CA GLU A 418 -0.48 16.53 -14.38
C GLU A 418 -0.48 18.02 -14.80
N ASN A 419 -1.06 18.91 -14.00
CA ASN A 419 -1.03 20.36 -14.24
C ASN A 419 0.38 20.95 -14.13
N LEU A 420 1.22 20.43 -13.23
CA LEU A 420 2.61 20.88 -13.11
C LEU A 420 3.45 20.37 -14.28
N LEU A 421 3.20 19.13 -14.74
CA LEU A 421 3.87 18.54 -15.90
C LEU A 421 3.49 19.25 -17.20
N SER A 422 2.25 19.72 -17.34
CA SER A 422 1.81 20.42 -18.56
C SER A 422 2.43 21.81 -18.67
N LYS A 423 2.54 22.54 -17.56
CA LYS A 423 3.16 23.87 -17.51
C LYS A 423 4.66 23.86 -17.82
N THR A 424 5.37 22.80 -17.45
CA THR A 424 6.80 22.65 -17.75
C THR A 424 7.07 22.41 -19.23
N LYS A 425 6.08 21.96 -20.02
CA LYS A 425 6.23 21.79 -21.48
C LYS A 425 6.16 23.11 -22.27
N GLU A 426 5.59 24.15 -21.69
CA GLU A 426 5.47 25.47 -22.34
C GLU A 426 6.74 26.32 -22.17
N GLN A 427 7.69 25.88 -21.34
CA GLN A 427 8.94 26.56 -21.05
C GLN A 427 10.13 25.64 -21.36
N GLU A 428 10.76 25.88 -22.52
CA GLU A 428 12.01 25.29 -23.01
C GLU A 428 12.01 23.86 -23.61
N ILE A 429 12.99 23.69 -24.49
CA ILE A 429 13.26 22.63 -25.46
C ILE A 429 13.62 21.31 -24.76
N GLU A 430 12.93 20.22 -25.11
CA GLU A 430 13.32 18.79 -25.00
C GLU A 430 14.01 18.28 -23.72
N LYS A 431 13.92 18.95 -22.57
CA LYS A 431 14.20 18.32 -21.27
C LYS A 431 12.94 17.66 -20.74
N GLU A 432 13.04 16.40 -20.34
CA GLU A 432 11.97 15.68 -19.63
C GLU A 432 11.44 16.58 -18.51
N SER A 433 10.13 16.82 -18.48
CA SER A 433 9.51 17.72 -17.51
C SER A 433 9.77 17.22 -16.08
N GLU A 434 10.60 17.94 -15.32
CA GLU A 434 10.93 17.63 -13.92
C GLU A 434 10.04 18.43 -12.98
N ILE A 435 9.62 17.82 -11.88
CA ILE A 435 8.82 18.47 -10.84
C ILE A 435 9.52 18.34 -9.50
N ASP A 436 9.71 19.46 -8.82
CA ASP A 436 10.21 19.45 -7.45
C ASP A 436 9.17 18.81 -6.51
N VAL A 437 9.63 17.80 -5.76
CA VAL A 437 8.84 17.08 -4.77
C VAL A 437 9.68 16.87 -3.51
N GLU A 438 9.03 16.44 -2.44
CA GLU A 438 9.75 15.86 -1.30
C GLU A 438 9.37 14.39 -1.14
N ILE A 439 10.34 13.55 -0.75
CA ILE A 439 10.13 12.12 -0.48
C ILE A 439 10.37 11.85 0.99
N GLY A 440 9.43 11.18 1.63
CA GLY A 440 9.52 10.77 3.02
C GLY A 440 10.20 9.43 3.21
N PHE A 441 10.42 9.08 4.47
CA PHE A 441 10.95 7.77 4.84
C PHE A 441 10.00 6.61 4.47
N PRO A 442 10.55 5.37 4.33
CA PRO A 442 9.76 4.16 4.16
C PRO A 442 8.80 3.93 5.34
N ARG A 443 7.54 3.62 5.01
CA ARG A 443 6.47 3.31 5.96
C ARG A 443 5.83 1.98 5.57
N GLY A 444 5.56 1.15 6.57
CA GLY A 444 5.00 -0.18 6.34
C GLY A 444 5.23 -1.11 7.52
N ASN A 445 4.54 -2.24 7.47
CA ASN A 445 4.62 -3.31 8.46
C ASN A 445 4.70 -4.70 7.81
N PHE A 446 4.94 -4.78 6.50
CA PHE A 446 5.10 -6.06 5.82
C PHE A 446 6.43 -6.69 6.23
N ASP A 447 6.36 -7.91 6.76
CA ASP A 447 7.52 -8.69 7.11
C ASP A 447 7.68 -9.80 6.07
N THR A 448 8.84 -9.89 5.41
CA THR A 448 9.08 -10.93 4.40
C THR A 448 9.01 -12.34 4.98
N PHE A 449 9.10 -12.50 6.31
CA PHE A 449 8.81 -13.76 6.99
C PHE A 449 7.40 -14.30 6.68
N PHE A 450 6.45 -13.42 6.33
CA PHE A 450 5.14 -13.82 5.83
C PHE A 450 5.25 -14.78 4.62
N LEU A 451 6.17 -14.49 3.68
CA LEU A 451 6.37 -15.27 2.46
C LEU A 451 7.07 -16.62 2.73
N HIS A 452 7.90 -16.69 3.78
CA HIS A 452 8.62 -17.91 4.15
C HIS A 452 7.71 -18.96 4.82
N ASN A 453 6.57 -18.52 5.37
CA ASN A 453 5.60 -19.39 6.04
C ASN A 453 4.48 -19.84 5.10
N ILE A 454 4.77 -20.04 3.81
CA ILE A 454 3.81 -20.48 2.79
C ILE A 454 4.42 -21.68 2.07
N SER A 455 3.84 -22.87 2.26
CA SER A 455 4.35 -24.13 1.71
C SER A 455 3.59 -24.61 0.47
N ASN A 456 2.48 -23.96 0.11
CA ASN A 456 1.67 -24.36 -1.04
C ASN A 456 1.39 -23.19 -1.99
N THR A 457 0.35 -22.39 -1.74
CA THR A 457 -0.11 -21.36 -2.68
C THR A 457 -0.09 -19.95 -2.08
N LEU A 458 0.49 -18.99 -2.79
CA LEU A 458 0.39 -17.56 -2.51
C LEU A 458 -0.56 -16.89 -3.50
N CYS A 459 -1.67 -16.36 -3.01
CA CYS A 459 -2.66 -15.64 -3.81
C CYS A 459 -2.44 -14.13 -3.72
N LEU A 460 -2.19 -13.48 -4.85
CA LEU A 460 -2.00 -12.04 -4.98
C LEU A 460 -3.24 -11.43 -5.64
N LEU A 461 -3.92 -10.52 -4.94
CA LEU A 461 -5.18 -9.91 -5.36
C LEU A 461 -4.96 -8.41 -5.55
N ALA A 462 -4.84 -7.97 -6.80
CA ALA A 462 -4.52 -6.59 -7.16
C ALA A 462 -5.72 -5.89 -7.79
N GLY A 463 -6.07 -4.69 -7.33
CA GLY A 463 -7.02 -3.80 -8.00
C GLY A 463 -6.32 -2.56 -8.54
N GLY A 464 -6.27 -2.37 -9.86
CA GLY A 464 -5.67 -1.19 -10.50
C GLY A 464 -4.22 -0.91 -10.07
N SER A 465 -3.94 0.23 -9.44
CA SER A 465 -2.58 0.56 -8.95
C SER A 465 -2.12 -0.29 -7.76
N GLY A 466 -2.99 -1.13 -7.20
CA GLY A 466 -2.66 -2.12 -6.17
C GLY A 466 -1.66 -3.20 -6.63
N ILE A 467 -1.33 -3.26 -7.91
CA ILE A 467 -0.26 -4.12 -8.44
C ILE A 467 1.14 -3.71 -7.96
N THR A 468 1.35 -2.44 -7.61
CA THR A 468 2.67 -1.87 -7.29
C THR A 468 3.47 -2.63 -6.22
N PRO A 469 2.93 -3.00 -5.03
CA PRO A 469 3.68 -3.83 -4.08
C PRO A 469 4.04 -5.22 -4.63
N PHE A 470 3.25 -5.76 -5.57
CA PHE A 470 3.45 -7.11 -6.09
C PHE A 470 4.62 -7.20 -7.05
N VAL A 471 4.99 -6.10 -7.73
CA VAL A 471 6.18 -6.07 -8.61
C VAL A 471 7.43 -6.53 -7.85
N ARG A 472 7.72 -5.90 -6.70
CA ARG A 472 8.91 -6.24 -5.90
C ARG A 472 8.76 -7.55 -5.13
N ILE A 473 7.54 -7.95 -4.75
CA ILE A 473 7.29 -9.27 -4.15
C ILE A 473 7.58 -10.38 -5.17
N ILE A 474 7.08 -10.25 -6.41
CA ILE A 474 7.32 -11.24 -7.47
C ILE A 474 8.79 -11.30 -7.83
N GLN A 475 9.46 -10.16 -8.01
CA GLN A 475 10.90 -10.14 -8.26
C GLN A 475 11.70 -10.81 -7.13
N TYR A 476 11.31 -10.56 -5.87
CA TYR A 476 11.90 -11.22 -4.70
C TYR A 476 11.73 -12.75 -4.73
N LEU A 477 10.53 -13.23 -5.09
CA LEU A 477 10.22 -14.65 -5.22
C LEU A 477 10.96 -15.29 -6.40
N TYR A 478 11.01 -14.61 -7.54
CA TYR A 478 11.69 -15.08 -8.76
C TYR A 478 13.16 -15.41 -8.48
N HIS A 479 13.89 -14.51 -7.80
CA HIS A 479 15.30 -14.72 -7.47
C HIS A 479 15.55 -15.66 -6.28
N ARG A 480 14.51 -16.01 -5.50
CA ARG A 480 14.62 -16.87 -4.30
C ARG A 480 13.78 -18.13 -4.39
N ARG A 481 13.35 -18.51 -5.59
CA ARG A 481 12.48 -19.68 -5.81
C ARG A 481 13.06 -20.98 -5.26
N ALA A 482 14.38 -21.12 -5.24
CA ALA A 482 15.06 -22.30 -4.69
C ALA A 482 15.06 -22.36 -3.15
N SER A 483 14.88 -21.23 -2.47
CA SER A 483 14.98 -21.13 -0.99
C SER A 483 13.64 -20.85 -0.30
N ILE A 484 12.60 -20.49 -1.05
CA ILE A 484 11.27 -20.22 -0.54
C ILE A 484 10.34 -21.41 -0.86
N PRO A 485 9.58 -21.95 0.11
CA PRO A 485 8.83 -23.18 -0.06
C PRO A 485 7.53 -23.07 -0.89
N ILE A 486 7.24 -21.90 -1.47
CA ILE A 486 6.02 -21.65 -2.23
C ILE A 486 6.04 -22.44 -3.55
N LYS A 487 5.00 -23.24 -3.77
CA LYS A 487 4.84 -24.04 -4.99
C LYS A 487 4.17 -23.24 -6.10
N HIS A 488 3.12 -22.49 -5.76
CA HIS A 488 2.31 -21.74 -6.70
C HIS A 488 2.08 -20.31 -6.23
N VAL A 489 2.19 -19.36 -7.15
CA VAL A 489 1.86 -17.95 -6.98
C VAL A 489 0.79 -17.61 -7.99
N VAL A 490 -0.38 -17.21 -7.51
CA VAL A 490 -1.54 -16.89 -8.35
C VAL A 490 -1.80 -15.41 -8.27
N LEU A 491 -1.60 -14.68 -9.37
CA LEU A 491 -1.91 -13.26 -9.49
C LEU A 491 -3.25 -13.06 -10.20
N LEU A 492 -4.25 -12.62 -9.44
CA LEU A 492 -5.53 -12.13 -9.95
C LEU A 492 -5.48 -10.61 -10.02
N PHE A 493 -5.51 -10.05 -11.23
CA PHE A 493 -5.33 -8.62 -11.44
C PHE A 493 -6.60 -7.99 -12.04
N PHE A 494 -7.32 -7.22 -11.21
CA PHE A 494 -8.62 -6.66 -11.51
C PHE A 494 -8.54 -5.24 -12.07
N ASN A 495 -9.07 -5.06 -13.28
CA ASN A 495 -9.06 -3.80 -14.02
C ASN A 495 -10.42 -3.52 -14.69
N GLU A 496 -10.64 -2.29 -15.16
CA GLU A 496 -11.84 -1.95 -15.92
C GLU A 496 -11.76 -2.55 -17.33
N THR A 497 -10.75 -2.20 -18.10
CA THR A 497 -10.52 -2.76 -19.43
C THR A 497 -9.16 -3.46 -19.52
N PHE A 498 -8.93 -4.24 -20.58
CA PHE A 498 -7.64 -4.90 -20.78
C PHE A 498 -6.50 -3.90 -21.00
N GLU A 499 -6.78 -2.75 -21.62
CA GLU A 499 -5.79 -1.67 -21.83
C GLU A 499 -5.37 -0.99 -20.52
N ASP A 500 -6.10 -1.20 -19.42
CA ASP A 500 -5.73 -0.70 -18.10
C ASP A 500 -4.79 -1.65 -17.36
N VAL A 501 -4.58 -2.88 -17.85
CA VAL A 501 -3.72 -3.88 -17.21
C VAL A 501 -2.26 -3.45 -17.38
N ILE A 502 -1.68 -2.93 -16.29
CA ILE A 502 -0.30 -2.48 -16.28
C ILE A 502 0.63 -3.67 -16.49
N TRP A 503 1.49 -3.57 -17.49
CA TRP A 503 2.46 -4.62 -17.88
C TRP A 503 1.84 -5.98 -18.21
N ALA A 504 0.68 -5.96 -18.88
CA ALA A 504 -0.04 -7.18 -19.25
C ALA A 504 0.85 -8.22 -19.95
N LYS A 505 1.71 -7.77 -20.88
CA LYS A 505 2.61 -8.66 -21.63
C LYS A 505 3.68 -9.27 -20.73
N GLU A 506 4.29 -8.47 -19.86
CA GLU A 506 5.38 -8.90 -19.00
C GLU A 506 4.90 -9.92 -17.95
N TRP A 507 3.68 -9.77 -17.42
CA TRP A 507 3.06 -10.78 -16.55
C TRP A 507 2.72 -12.07 -17.31
N GLN A 508 2.27 -11.96 -18.56
CA GLN A 508 2.00 -13.11 -19.41
C GLN A 508 3.27 -13.87 -19.77
N ASP A 509 4.33 -13.15 -20.17
CA ASP A 509 5.61 -13.74 -20.52
C ASP A 509 6.19 -14.50 -19.30
N LEU A 510 6.11 -13.93 -18.10
CA LEU A 510 6.50 -14.61 -16.85
C LEU A 510 5.69 -15.89 -16.58
N ALA A 511 4.38 -15.88 -16.86
CA ALA A 511 3.54 -17.07 -16.71
C ALA A 511 3.87 -18.16 -17.75
N LYS A 512 4.33 -17.76 -18.95
CA LYS A 512 4.70 -18.66 -20.05
C LYS A 512 6.09 -19.27 -19.95
N GLU A 513 7.01 -18.62 -19.24
CA GLU A 513 8.39 -19.13 -19.02
C GLU A 513 8.43 -20.57 -18.47
N ASN A 514 7.30 -21.08 -17.95
CA ASN A 514 7.16 -22.46 -17.51
C ASN A 514 5.78 -23.04 -17.91
N GLU A 515 5.41 -23.09 -19.20
CA GLU A 515 4.19 -23.74 -19.73
C GLU A 515 4.10 -25.25 -19.40
N SER A 516 3.91 -25.54 -18.13
CA SER A 516 3.68 -26.85 -17.53
C SER A 516 2.63 -26.65 -16.45
N PRO A 517 1.75 -27.64 -16.19
CA PRO A 517 0.88 -27.65 -15.01
C PRO A 517 1.64 -27.44 -13.68
N SER A 518 2.96 -27.65 -13.70
CA SER A 518 3.90 -27.40 -12.61
C SER A 518 4.47 -25.97 -12.57
N SER A 519 3.89 -25.01 -13.32
CA SER A 519 4.31 -23.61 -13.26
C SER A 519 4.18 -23.07 -11.84
N TRP A 520 5.18 -22.30 -11.44
CA TRP A 520 5.19 -21.64 -10.15
C TRP A 520 4.39 -20.34 -10.15
N PHE A 521 4.16 -19.74 -11.31
CA PHE A 521 3.48 -18.45 -11.43
C PHE A 521 2.34 -18.54 -12.43
N HIS A 522 1.17 -18.05 -12.00
CA HIS A 522 -0.08 -18.06 -12.75
C HIS A 522 -0.64 -16.65 -12.76
N PHE A 523 -0.99 -16.14 -13.94
CA PHE A 523 -1.50 -14.80 -14.13
C PHE A 523 -2.90 -14.81 -14.72
N TYR A 524 -3.83 -14.13 -14.05
CA TYR A 524 -5.23 -14.05 -14.41
C TYR A 524 -5.69 -12.59 -14.41
N PRO A 525 -5.70 -11.91 -15.59
CA PRO A 525 -6.30 -10.60 -15.70
C PRO A 525 -7.83 -10.71 -15.63
N VAL A 526 -8.45 -9.97 -14.71
CA VAL A 526 -9.91 -9.95 -14.50
C VAL A 526 -10.46 -8.61 -14.96
N ILE A 527 -11.27 -8.64 -16.02
CA ILE A 527 -11.77 -7.44 -16.69
C ILE A 527 -13.22 -7.20 -16.28
N SER A 528 -13.45 -6.02 -15.69
CA SER A 528 -14.75 -5.63 -15.18
C SER A 528 -15.55 -4.76 -16.14
N LYS A 529 -15.10 -4.48 -17.38
CA LYS A 529 -15.86 -3.84 -18.48
C LYS A 529 -15.28 -4.33 -19.83
N PRO A 530 -15.61 -5.55 -20.27
CA PRO A 530 -15.11 -6.04 -21.56
C PRO A 530 -15.74 -5.24 -22.72
N VAL A 531 -14.93 -4.98 -23.76
CA VAL A 531 -15.28 -4.11 -24.91
C VAL A 531 -16.49 -4.63 -25.72
N GLU A 532 -16.86 -5.90 -25.55
CA GLU A 532 -17.86 -6.60 -26.36
C GLU A 532 -19.29 -6.61 -25.77
N LEU A 533 -19.49 -6.09 -24.55
CA LEU A 533 -20.81 -6.01 -23.93
C LEU A 533 -21.37 -4.59 -24.00
N SER A 534 -22.62 -4.44 -24.48
CA SER A 534 -23.27 -3.13 -24.62
C SER A 534 -23.32 -2.39 -23.28
N SER A 535 -22.98 -1.10 -23.30
CA SER A 535 -22.76 -0.25 -22.12
C SER A 535 -23.97 -0.04 -21.20
N GLU A 536 -25.17 -0.47 -21.61
CA GLU A 536 -26.43 -0.20 -20.90
C GLU A 536 -26.80 -1.27 -19.86
N GLU A 537 -26.20 -2.48 -19.91
CA GLU A 537 -26.50 -3.58 -18.97
C GLU A 537 -25.46 -3.76 -17.86
N TRP A 538 -24.37 -2.99 -17.88
CA TRP A 538 -23.18 -3.29 -17.09
C TRP A 538 -22.96 -2.32 -15.92
N THR A 539 -23.04 -2.81 -14.67
CA THR A 539 -22.92 -1.98 -13.46
C THR A 539 -21.48 -1.74 -12.96
N GLY A 540 -20.46 -2.19 -13.69
CA GLY A 540 -19.06 -1.72 -13.54
C GLY A 540 -18.37 -2.05 -12.22
N ARG A 541 -18.92 -2.94 -11.40
CA ARG A 541 -18.29 -3.40 -10.15
C ARG A 541 -18.02 -4.90 -10.21
N VAL A 542 -16.81 -5.30 -9.86
CA VAL A 542 -16.49 -6.72 -9.57
C VAL A 542 -17.45 -7.20 -8.49
N SER A 543 -18.35 -8.11 -8.84
CA SER A 543 -19.32 -8.65 -7.89
C SER A 543 -18.63 -9.63 -6.95
N ILE A 544 -19.20 -9.82 -5.76
CA ILE A 544 -18.77 -10.87 -4.82
C ILE A 544 -18.79 -12.24 -5.51
N LYS A 545 -19.83 -12.52 -6.32
CA LYS A 545 -19.95 -13.74 -7.12
C LYS A 545 -18.81 -13.94 -8.13
N LEU A 546 -18.41 -12.87 -8.83
CA LEU A 546 -17.28 -12.92 -9.77
C LEU A 546 -16.00 -13.29 -9.02
N PHE A 547 -15.80 -12.71 -7.85
CA PHE A 547 -14.63 -13.01 -7.04
C PHE A 547 -14.66 -14.47 -6.54
N GLU A 548 -15.81 -14.97 -6.06
CA GLU A 548 -15.98 -16.38 -5.69
C GLU A 548 -15.63 -17.32 -6.85
N GLN A 549 -16.12 -17.02 -8.06
CA GLN A 549 -15.83 -17.81 -9.25
C GLN A 549 -14.33 -17.80 -9.59
N CYS A 550 -13.68 -16.64 -9.58
CA CYS A 550 -12.24 -16.55 -9.82
C CYS A 550 -11.43 -17.34 -8.77
N ILE A 551 -11.84 -17.30 -7.51
CA ILE A 551 -11.20 -18.09 -6.44
C ILE A 551 -11.39 -19.58 -6.71
N GLN A 552 -12.60 -20.01 -7.05
CA GLN A 552 -12.90 -21.43 -7.36
C GLN A 552 -12.16 -21.94 -8.60
N ASP A 553 -12.02 -21.10 -9.63
CA ASP A 553 -11.41 -21.48 -10.91
C ASP A 553 -9.88 -21.41 -10.91
N CYS A 554 -9.30 -20.45 -10.16
CA CYS A 554 -7.87 -20.15 -10.23
C CYS A 554 -7.07 -20.63 -9.02
N ILE A 555 -7.72 -20.92 -7.88
CA ILE A 555 -7.04 -21.40 -6.67
C ILE A 555 -7.32 -22.91 -6.52
N PRO A 556 -6.29 -23.78 -6.51
CA PRO A 556 -6.50 -25.22 -6.41
C PRO A 556 -7.32 -25.60 -5.17
N SER A 557 -8.34 -26.44 -5.31
CA SER A 557 -9.24 -26.84 -4.21
C SER A 557 -8.51 -27.49 -3.02
N ALA A 558 -7.39 -28.18 -3.26
CA ALA A 558 -6.51 -28.75 -2.23
C ALA A 558 -5.77 -27.69 -1.38
N SER A 559 -5.72 -26.43 -1.83
CA SER A 559 -5.00 -25.35 -1.16
C SER A 559 -5.85 -24.62 -0.11
N THR A 560 -7.14 -24.98 0.00
CA THR A 560 -8.13 -24.24 0.80
C THR A 560 -8.18 -24.66 2.28
N LYS A 561 -7.76 -25.88 2.63
CA LYS A 561 -8.02 -26.43 3.98
C LYS A 561 -6.82 -26.56 4.92
N ASP A 562 -5.59 -26.27 4.48
CA ASP A 562 -4.40 -26.79 5.19
C ASP A 562 -3.51 -25.73 5.86
N GLY A 563 -3.88 -24.44 5.91
CA GLY A 563 -3.04 -23.38 6.53
C GLY A 563 -1.70 -23.11 5.80
N GLU A 564 -1.42 -23.87 4.74
CA GLU A 564 -0.24 -23.81 3.88
C GLU A 564 -0.30 -22.73 2.79
N SER A 565 -1.49 -22.18 2.56
CA SER A 565 -1.77 -21.16 1.56
C SER A 565 -2.10 -19.82 2.19
N LYS A 566 -1.68 -18.73 1.58
CA LYS A 566 -1.90 -17.37 2.09
C LYS A 566 -2.27 -16.41 0.98
N ALA A 567 -2.88 -15.29 1.35
CA ALA A 567 -3.27 -14.25 0.41
C ALA A 567 -2.66 -12.90 0.76
N ILE A 568 -2.34 -12.10 -0.27
CA ILE A 568 -1.97 -10.70 -0.14
C ILE A 568 -2.91 -9.87 -1.02
N ILE A 569 -3.50 -8.83 -0.44
CA ILE A 569 -4.51 -7.99 -1.09
C ILE A 569 -4.02 -6.55 -1.17
N CYS A 570 -4.16 -5.93 -2.34
CA CYS A 570 -3.94 -4.50 -2.49
C CYS A 570 -4.85 -3.90 -3.59
N GLY A 571 -5.51 -2.79 -3.27
CA GLY A 571 -6.44 -2.11 -4.16
C GLY A 571 -7.18 -1.00 -3.41
N SER A 572 -8.34 -0.59 -3.94
CA SER A 572 -9.21 0.37 -3.25
C SER A 572 -9.76 -0.21 -1.95
N TYR A 573 -10.17 0.64 -1.01
CA TYR A 573 -10.75 0.17 0.27
C TYR A 573 -11.93 -0.79 0.05
N GLY A 574 -12.84 -0.46 -0.87
CA GLY A 574 -13.98 -1.31 -1.21
C GLY A 574 -13.56 -2.65 -1.83
N PHE A 575 -12.53 -2.64 -2.68
CA PHE A 575 -11.94 -3.86 -3.23
C PHE A 575 -11.32 -4.74 -2.15
N ASN A 576 -10.49 -4.17 -1.28
CA ASN A 576 -9.82 -4.89 -0.19
C ASN A 576 -10.85 -5.54 0.76
N ALA A 577 -11.92 -4.80 1.11
CA ALA A 577 -12.99 -5.30 1.96
C ALA A 577 -13.74 -6.47 1.31
N ALA A 578 -14.07 -6.37 0.01
CA ALA A 578 -14.75 -7.44 -0.72
C ALA A 578 -13.88 -8.71 -0.84
N CYS A 579 -12.59 -8.56 -1.18
CA CYS A 579 -11.65 -9.67 -1.27
C CYS A 579 -11.53 -10.40 0.09
N LYS A 580 -11.40 -9.64 1.18
CA LYS A 580 -11.30 -10.18 2.53
C LYS A 580 -12.56 -10.96 2.92
N GLU A 581 -13.74 -10.47 2.55
CA GLU A 581 -15.00 -11.13 2.86
C GLU A 581 -15.13 -12.47 2.13
N VAL A 582 -14.83 -12.51 0.82
CA VAL A 582 -14.94 -13.76 0.06
C VAL A 582 -13.91 -14.80 0.49
N LEU A 583 -12.66 -14.40 0.73
CA LEU A 583 -11.62 -15.34 1.19
C LEU A 583 -11.99 -15.99 2.53
N LYS A 584 -12.72 -15.28 3.40
CA LYS A 584 -13.26 -15.84 4.65
C LYS A 584 -14.38 -16.84 4.41
N GLN A 585 -15.28 -16.56 3.45
CA GLN A 585 -16.45 -17.41 3.18
C GLN A 585 -16.09 -18.71 2.45
N GLN A 586 -15.12 -18.66 1.54
CA GLN A 586 -14.73 -19.82 0.73
C GLN A 586 -13.79 -20.80 1.46
N THR A 587 -13.57 -20.63 2.77
CA THR A 587 -12.66 -21.47 3.58
C THR A 587 -11.32 -21.69 2.88
N VAL A 588 -10.72 -20.64 2.30
CA VAL A 588 -9.31 -20.73 1.83
C VAL A 588 -8.35 -20.63 3.03
N LEU A 589 -8.87 -20.18 4.17
CA LEU A 589 -8.14 -19.88 5.39
C LEU A 589 -8.99 -20.27 6.60
N ASP A 590 -8.34 -20.75 7.64
CA ASP A 590 -8.96 -21.02 8.92
C ASP A 590 -9.58 -19.72 9.48
N ILE A 591 -10.85 -19.76 9.87
CA ILE A 591 -11.63 -18.61 10.35
C ILE A 591 -10.99 -18.01 11.61
N ASP A 592 -10.21 -18.82 12.33
CA ASP A 592 -9.54 -18.48 13.57
C ASP A 592 -8.07 -18.03 13.40
N ASP A 593 -7.48 -18.10 12.19
CA ASP A 593 -6.10 -17.63 11.93
C ASP A 593 -6.04 -16.29 11.16
N PRO A 594 -5.91 -15.14 11.86
CA PRO A 594 -5.70 -13.85 11.22
C PRO A 594 -4.36 -13.71 10.48
N SER A 595 -3.46 -14.71 10.54
CA SER A 595 -2.13 -14.69 9.90
C SER A 595 -2.11 -15.05 8.41
N GLY A 596 -3.22 -15.55 7.86
CA GLY A 596 -3.30 -16.03 6.47
C GLY A 596 -3.50 -14.95 5.40
N ILE A 597 -3.95 -13.75 5.78
CA ILE A 597 -4.16 -12.62 4.85
C ILE A 597 -3.33 -11.42 5.26
N PHE A 598 -2.50 -10.93 4.33
CA PHE A 598 -1.90 -9.61 4.45
C PHE A 598 -2.64 -8.61 3.56
N ILE A 599 -2.98 -7.43 4.08
CA ILE A 599 -3.63 -6.38 3.29
C ILE A 599 -2.75 -5.14 3.32
N PHE A 600 -2.29 -4.73 2.14
CA PHE A 600 -1.66 -3.41 1.98
C PHE A 600 -2.75 -2.34 2.05
N ASN A 601 -2.73 -1.57 3.13
CA ASN A 601 -3.56 -0.39 3.31
C ASN A 601 -2.69 0.83 3.08
N GLY A 602 -3.02 1.60 2.03
CA GLY A 602 -2.41 2.90 1.73
C GLY A 602 -3.01 4.01 2.57
#